data_AF-A0A0F8Y8T6-F1
#
_entry.id   AF-A0A0F8Y8T6-F1
#
_cell.length_a   1.000
_cell.length_b   1.000
_cell.length_c   1.000
_cell.angle_alpha   90.00
_cell.angle_beta   90.00
_cell.angle_gamma   90.00
#
_symmetry.space_group_name_H-M   'P 1'
#
loop_
_entity.id
_entity.type
_entity.pdbx_description
1 polymer ?
#
loop_
_entity_poly.entity_id
_entity_poly.type
_entity_poly.pdbx_seq_one_letter_code
_entity_poly.pdbx_strand_id
1 'polypeptide(L)'
;MTEATQSKSRSLVAWEDFQTELKHREREIASMLPGHISKDKFINSAIAAVKQTPGLLKATPRSLFAAVTKSAQDGLLPDGREGVITLYREKQPDDSWQDTAQWNPMVFGLRKRARELDDIIVHAQVVHENDEFSWDEGDEPHIGHRPASLGTPRGAMIGTYAIFK
;
A
#
# COMPACT_ATOMS: atom_id res chain seq x y z
N MET A 1 39.94 -0.67 5.73
CA MET A 1 39.10 -1.56 6.59
C MET A 1 38.30 -0.80 7.67
N THR A 2 38.37 0.54 7.73
CA THR A 2 37.77 1.36 8.81
C THR A 2 36.35 1.86 8.50
N GLU A 3 35.98 2.13 7.24
CA GLU A 3 34.67 2.69 6.88
C GLU A 3 33.50 1.66 6.95
N ALA A 4 33.74 0.42 6.55
CA ALA A 4 32.71 -0.63 6.57
C ALA A 4 32.26 -1.00 8.00
N THR A 5 33.17 -0.88 8.98
CA THR A 5 32.90 -1.15 10.40
C THR A 5 32.12 -0.01 11.06
N GLN A 6 32.42 1.25 10.71
CA GLN A 6 31.64 2.42 11.17
C GLN A 6 30.22 2.44 10.60
N SER A 7 30.05 2.09 9.32
CA SER A 7 28.75 2.05 8.64
C SER A 7 27.80 1.01 9.26
N LYS A 8 28.31 -0.21 9.55
CA LYS A 8 27.53 -1.27 10.22
C LYS A 8 27.07 -0.88 11.64
N SER A 9 27.92 -0.19 12.41
CA SER A 9 27.58 0.28 13.75
C SER A 9 26.43 1.31 13.71
N ARG A 10 26.49 2.28 12.80
CA ARG A 10 25.46 3.32 12.67
C ARG A 10 24.10 2.77 12.22
N SER A 11 24.08 1.78 11.31
CA SER A 11 22.83 1.14 10.88
C SER A 11 22.16 0.35 12.00
N LEU A 12 22.95 -0.25 12.90
CA LEU A 12 22.44 -1.01 14.04
C LEU A 12 21.77 -0.08 15.06
N VAL A 13 22.42 1.05 15.36
CA VAL A 13 21.86 2.09 16.25
C VAL A 13 20.57 2.66 15.67
N ALA A 14 20.55 3.05 14.38
CA ALA A 14 19.33 3.59 13.76
C ALA A 14 18.16 2.59 13.77
N TRP A 15 18.47 1.29 13.66
CA TRP A 15 17.48 0.22 13.78
C TRP A 15 16.94 0.10 15.22
N GLU A 16 17.80 0.10 16.23
CA GLU A 16 17.42 0.05 17.64
C GLU A 16 16.59 1.28 18.06
N ASP A 17 16.99 2.47 17.60
CA ASP A 17 16.27 3.73 17.80
C ASP A 17 14.86 3.65 17.21
N PHE A 18 14.74 3.17 15.96
CA PHE A 18 13.44 2.97 15.32
C PHE A 18 12.54 2.00 16.11
N GLN A 19 13.08 0.86 16.54
CA GLN A 19 12.31 -0.12 17.31
C GLN A 19 11.85 0.44 18.67
N THR A 20 12.70 1.23 19.32
CA THR A 20 12.41 1.85 20.61
C THR A 20 11.32 2.90 20.47
N GLU A 21 11.45 3.81 19.49
CA GLU A 21 10.48 4.86 19.23
C GLU A 21 9.12 4.28 18.77
N LEU A 22 9.12 3.24 17.93
CA LEU A 22 7.90 2.55 17.53
C LEU A 22 7.15 1.95 18.72
N LYS A 23 7.87 1.36 19.69
CA LYS A 23 7.29 0.86 20.94
C LYS A 23 6.73 1.98 21.81
N HIS A 24 7.43 3.11 21.90
CA HIS A 24 6.91 4.28 22.64
C HIS A 24 5.61 4.82 22.05
N ARG A 25 5.47 4.78 20.72
CA ARG A 25 4.28 5.22 19.99
C ARG A 25 3.19 4.16 19.86
N GLU A 26 3.41 2.93 20.33
CA GLU A 26 2.47 1.81 20.14
C GLU A 26 1.05 2.14 20.58
N ARG A 27 0.88 2.78 21.74
CA ARG A 27 -0.44 3.17 22.26
C ARG A 27 -1.15 4.20 21.37
N GLU A 28 -0.41 5.20 20.89
CA GLU A 28 -0.94 6.22 19.99
C GLU A 28 -1.37 5.59 18.65
N ILE A 29 -0.49 4.79 18.05
CA ILE A 29 -0.75 4.09 16.79
C ILE A 29 -1.96 3.15 16.93
N ALA A 30 -2.00 2.36 18.00
CA ALA A 30 -3.10 1.43 18.25
C ALA A 30 -4.46 2.14 18.41
N SER A 31 -4.49 3.36 18.94
CA SER A 31 -5.72 4.14 19.06
C SER A 31 -6.30 4.59 17.72
N MET A 32 -5.50 4.62 16.66
CA MET A 32 -5.91 5.01 15.31
C MET A 32 -6.33 3.81 14.44
N LEU A 33 -6.05 2.58 14.89
CA LEU A 33 -6.38 1.38 14.13
C LEU A 33 -7.88 1.08 14.19
N PRO A 34 -8.50 0.66 13.08
CA PRO A 34 -9.81 0.03 13.11
C PRO A 34 -9.84 -1.17 14.05
N GLY A 35 -10.94 -1.37 14.77
CA GLY A 35 -11.03 -2.39 15.83
C GLY A 35 -10.83 -3.85 15.39
N HIS A 36 -10.88 -4.15 14.09
CA HIS A 36 -10.62 -5.49 13.54
C HIS A 36 -9.13 -5.75 13.28
N ILE A 37 -8.26 -4.75 13.40
CA ILE A 37 -6.81 -4.89 13.18
C ILE A 37 -6.10 -5.04 14.52
N SER A 38 -5.41 -6.17 14.70
CA SER A 38 -4.57 -6.36 15.88
C SER A 38 -3.38 -5.40 15.87
N LYS A 39 -3.16 -4.71 16.99
CA LYS A 39 -2.00 -3.85 17.22
C LYS A 39 -0.68 -4.59 16.95
N ASP A 40 -0.55 -5.84 17.41
CA ASP A 40 0.70 -6.60 17.31
C ASP A 40 1.00 -6.94 15.85
N LYS A 41 -0.06 -7.24 15.08
CA LYS A 41 0.04 -7.48 13.64
C LYS A 41 0.53 -6.23 12.92
N PHE A 42 -0.03 -5.06 13.26
CA PHE A 42 0.37 -3.80 12.65
C PHE A 42 1.84 -3.45 12.96
N ILE A 43 2.24 -3.51 14.24
CA ILE A 43 3.61 -3.21 14.67
C ILE A 43 4.62 -4.16 14.01
N ASN A 44 4.32 -5.46 13.96
CA ASN A 44 5.18 -6.42 13.27
C ASN A 44 5.28 -6.13 11.76
N SER A 45 4.20 -5.67 11.13
CA SER A 45 4.23 -5.26 9.73
C SER A 45 5.11 -4.03 9.51
N ALA A 46 5.02 -3.01 10.37
CA ALA A 46 5.87 -1.82 10.28
C ALA A 46 7.36 -2.18 10.44
N ILE A 47 7.69 -3.07 11.39
CA ILE A 47 9.05 -3.60 11.56
C ILE A 47 9.51 -4.36 10.31
N ALA A 48 8.65 -5.20 9.73
CA ALA A 48 8.96 -5.94 8.52
C ALA A 48 9.19 -5.02 7.31
N ALA A 49 8.41 -3.95 7.17
CA ALA A 49 8.56 -2.96 6.11
C ALA A 49 9.96 -2.33 6.09
N VAL A 50 10.44 -1.89 7.26
CA VAL A 50 11.78 -1.29 7.40
C VAL A 50 12.89 -2.33 7.22
N LYS A 51 12.68 -3.59 7.62
CA LYS A 51 13.64 -4.67 7.31
C LYS A 51 13.74 -4.94 5.82
N GLN A 52 12.62 -4.93 5.11
CA GLN A 52 12.56 -5.17 3.67
C GLN A 52 13.17 -4.00 2.89
N THR A 53 13.01 -2.77 3.39
CA THR A 53 13.60 -1.56 2.81
C THR A 53 14.45 -0.81 3.84
N PRO A 54 15.70 -1.26 4.13
CA PRO A 54 16.57 -0.62 5.13
C PRO A 54 16.90 0.84 4.83
N GLY A 55 16.77 1.27 3.56
CA GLY A 55 16.91 2.67 3.15
C GLY A 55 15.95 3.63 3.85
N LEU A 56 14.81 3.13 4.36
CA LEU A 56 13.87 3.94 5.14
C LEU A 56 14.48 4.53 6.41
N LEU A 57 15.51 3.89 6.99
CA LEU A 57 16.24 4.41 8.14
C LEU A 57 17.08 5.67 7.82
N LYS A 58 17.25 6.01 6.54
CA LYS A 58 17.91 7.26 6.12
C LYS A 58 16.93 8.44 6.08
N ALA A 59 15.63 8.16 5.99
CA ALA A 59 14.61 9.20 5.99
C ALA A 59 14.61 9.95 7.33
N THR A 60 14.06 11.16 7.33
CA THR A 60 13.85 11.86 8.60
C THR A 60 12.90 11.04 9.51
N PRO A 61 13.21 10.87 10.82
CA PRO A 61 12.35 10.11 11.72
C PRO A 61 10.91 10.61 11.71
N ARG A 62 10.73 11.94 11.63
CA ARG A 62 9.42 12.59 11.52
C ARG A 62 8.62 12.07 10.32
N SER A 63 9.22 11.98 9.14
CA SER A 63 8.54 11.51 7.93
C SER A 63 8.21 10.01 8.01
N LEU A 64 9.13 9.20 8.52
CA LEU A 64 8.93 7.75 8.66
C LEU A 64 7.78 7.43 9.62
N PHE A 65 7.77 8.03 10.81
CA PHE A 65 6.68 7.82 11.76
C PHE A 65 5.37 8.43 11.25
N ALA A 66 5.39 9.58 10.57
CA ALA A 66 4.19 10.11 9.94
C ALA A 66 3.61 9.15 8.88
N ALA A 67 4.44 8.47 8.10
CA ALA A 67 4.01 7.46 7.13
C ALA A 67 3.40 6.22 7.84
N VAL A 68 4.02 5.74 8.92
CA VAL A 68 3.47 4.64 9.74
C VAL A 68 2.13 5.03 10.35
N THR A 69 2.01 6.26 10.88
CA THR A 69 0.75 6.75 11.45
C THR A 69 -0.35 6.86 10.39
N LYS A 70 -0.05 7.37 9.18
CA LYS A 70 -1.02 7.40 8.07
C LYS A 70 -1.49 6.00 7.67
N SER A 71 -0.57 5.05 7.59
CA SER A 71 -0.89 3.63 7.35
C SER A 71 -1.85 3.07 8.40
N ALA A 72 -1.66 3.43 9.68
CA ALA A 72 -2.57 3.03 10.75
C ALA A 72 -3.96 3.67 10.61
N GLN A 73 -4.03 4.97 10.29
CA GLN A 73 -5.29 5.70 10.07
C GLN A 73 -6.09 5.13 8.90
N ASP A 74 -5.41 4.74 7.82
CA ASP A 74 -6.05 4.10 6.66
C ASP A 74 -6.54 2.68 6.99
N GLY A 75 -6.07 2.08 8.09
CA GLY A 75 -6.37 0.70 8.45
C GLY A 75 -5.68 -0.32 7.53
N LEU A 76 -4.53 0.05 6.97
CA LEU A 76 -3.80 -0.76 5.99
C LEU A 76 -2.41 -1.12 6.52
N LEU A 77 -1.97 -2.34 6.24
CA LEU A 77 -0.66 -2.82 6.66
C LEU A 77 0.44 -2.38 5.69
N PRO A 78 1.60 -1.91 6.18
CA PRO A 78 2.75 -1.63 5.33
C PRO A 78 3.51 -2.92 5.00
N ASP A 79 2.86 -3.90 4.37
CA ASP A 79 3.40 -5.23 4.06
C ASP A 79 3.80 -5.41 2.59
N GLY A 80 3.72 -4.33 1.79
CA GLY A 80 3.95 -4.35 0.34
C GLY A 80 2.75 -4.85 -0.47
N ARG A 81 1.73 -5.42 0.17
CA ARG A 81 0.50 -5.88 -0.47
C ARG A 81 -0.64 -4.88 -0.25
N GLU A 82 -0.91 -4.49 0.99
CA GLU A 82 -1.93 -3.48 1.32
C GLU A 82 -1.40 -2.06 1.10
N GLY A 83 -0.13 -1.83 1.41
CA GLY A 83 0.56 -0.58 1.08
C GLY A 83 2.06 -0.67 1.32
N VAL A 84 2.77 0.38 0.93
CA VAL A 84 4.23 0.48 1.04
C VAL A 84 4.63 1.85 1.57
N ILE A 85 5.70 1.89 2.34
CA ILE A 85 6.38 3.14 2.69
C ILE A 85 7.56 3.30 1.73
N THR A 86 7.53 4.36 0.94
CA THR A 86 8.55 4.62 -0.08
C THR A 86 9.48 5.74 0.37
N LEU A 87 10.77 5.59 0.08
CA LEU A 87 11.78 6.63 0.27
C LEU A 87 11.76 7.58 -0.93
N TYR A 88 11.51 8.85 -0.67
CA TYR A 88 11.63 9.93 -1.62
C TYR A 88 12.80 10.83 -1.24
N ARG A 89 13.26 11.60 -2.22
CA ARG A 89 14.31 12.60 -2.03
C ARG A 89 13.73 13.93 -2.46
N GLU A 90 13.48 14.79 -1.49
CA GLU A 90 12.84 16.09 -1.70
C GLU A 90 13.87 17.20 -1.64
N LYS A 91 13.74 18.15 -2.57
CA LYS A 91 14.55 19.35 -2.60
C LYS A 91 13.99 20.37 -1.62
N GLN A 92 14.81 20.81 -0.69
CA GLN A 92 14.45 21.77 0.35
C GLN A 92 14.63 23.21 -0.15
N PRO A 93 14.03 24.23 0.53
CA PRO A 93 14.15 25.64 0.14
C PRO A 93 15.59 26.18 0.16
N ASP A 94 16.49 25.52 0.90
CA ASP A 94 17.92 25.84 1.00
C ASP A 94 18.77 25.13 -0.08
N ASP A 95 18.14 24.62 -1.14
CA ASP A 95 18.74 23.80 -2.20
C ASP A 95 19.36 22.46 -1.73
N SER A 96 19.20 22.08 -0.46
CA SER A 96 19.63 20.78 0.03
C SER A 96 18.64 19.67 -0.37
N TRP A 97 19.11 18.43 -0.33
CA TRP A 97 18.27 17.25 -0.55
C TRP A 97 18.05 16.52 0.76
N GLN A 98 16.80 16.23 1.07
CA GLN A 98 16.41 15.48 2.26
C GLN A 98 15.69 14.19 1.86
N ASP A 99 16.08 13.08 2.47
CA ASP A 99 15.38 11.81 2.33
C ASP A 99 14.11 11.85 3.20
N THR A 100 12.95 11.62 2.59
CA THR A 100 11.63 11.63 3.24
C THR A 100 10.95 10.29 2.99
N ALA A 101 10.24 9.78 4.00
CA ALA A 101 9.42 8.57 3.86
C ALA A 101 7.96 8.97 3.67
N GLN A 102 7.29 8.35 2.70
CA GLN A 102 5.88 8.60 2.40
C GLN A 102 5.12 7.28 2.32
N TRP A 103 3.91 7.29 2.88
CA TRP A 103 2.96 6.19 2.80
C TRP A 103 2.23 6.19 1.45
N ASN A 104 2.22 5.03 0.80
CA ASN A 104 1.55 4.79 -0.47
C ASN A 104 0.67 3.54 -0.36
N PRO A 105 -0.67 3.67 -0.28
CA PRO A 105 -1.56 2.52 -0.31
C PRO A 105 -1.51 1.84 -1.69
N MET A 106 -1.58 0.51 -1.69
CA MET A 106 -1.56 -0.30 -2.91
C MET A 106 -2.98 -0.70 -3.31
N VAL A 107 -3.16 -1.05 -4.58
CA VAL A 107 -4.48 -1.38 -5.17
C VAL A 107 -5.21 -2.45 -4.35
N PHE A 108 -4.50 -3.45 -3.83
CA PHE A 108 -5.11 -4.49 -2.98
C PHE A 108 -5.62 -3.91 -1.66
N GLY A 109 -4.86 -3.04 -0.99
CA GLY A 109 -5.29 -2.37 0.23
C GLY A 109 -6.50 -1.47 -0.01
N LEU A 110 -6.49 -0.68 -1.08
CA LEU A 110 -7.64 0.16 -1.46
C LEU A 110 -8.90 -0.68 -1.70
N ARG A 111 -8.79 -1.79 -2.43
CA ARG A 111 -9.93 -2.71 -2.68
C ARG A 111 -10.44 -3.36 -1.40
N LYS A 112 -9.53 -3.78 -0.51
CA LYS A 112 -9.89 -4.33 0.81
C LYS A 112 -10.66 -3.28 1.61
N ARG A 113 -10.16 -2.04 1.65
CA ARG A 113 -10.77 -0.96 2.43
C ARG A 113 -12.14 -0.54 1.90
N ALA A 114 -12.28 -0.42 0.58
CA ALA A 114 -13.56 -0.13 -0.07
C ALA A 114 -14.63 -1.18 0.30
N ARG A 115 -14.23 -2.46 0.34
CA ARG A 115 -15.12 -3.54 0.77
C ARG A 115 -15.45 -3.51 2.26
N GLU A 116 -14.50 -3.17 3.12
CA GLU A 116 -14.74 -3.08 4.56
C GLU A 116 -15.64 -1.91 4.97
N LEU A 117 -15.61 -0.80 4.22
CA LEU A 117 -16.36 0.41 4.53
C LEU A 117 -17.77 0.39 3.96
N ASP A 118 -17.88 0.07 2.67
CA ASP A 118 -19.11 0.29 1.90
C ASP A 118 -19.59 -0.98 1.18
N ASP A 119 -18.99 -2.14 1.47
CA ASP A 119 -19.17 -3.41 0.74
C ASP A 119 -18.94 -3.28 -0.77
N ILE A 120 -18.18 -2.26 -1.19
CA ILE A 120 -17.91 -2.00 -2.60
C ILE A 120 -17.06 -3.13 -3.18
N ILE A 121 -17.56 -3.76 -4.23
CA ILE A 121 -16.87 -4.81 -4.96
C ILE A 121 -16.40 -4.29 -6.31
N VAL A 122 -15.08 -4.17 -6.45
CA VAL A 122 -14.45 -3.90 -7.75
C VAL A 122 -14.35 -5.20 -8.54
N HIS A 123 -15.20 -5.33 -9.54
CA HIS A 123 -15.19 -6.42 -10.51
C HIS A 123 -14.54 -5.95 -11.81
N ALA A 124 -13.33 -6.44 -12.08
CA ALA A 124 -12.65 -6.25 -13.36
C ALA A 124 -12.83 -7.50 -14.23
N GLN A 125 -13.14 -7.30 -15.51
CA GLN A 125 -13.37 -8.37 -16.47
C GLN A 125 -12.67 -8.08 -17.79
N VAL A 126 -12.30 -9.15 -18.48
CA VAL A 126 -11.65 -9.11 -19.80
C VAL A 126 -12.64 -9.60 -20.84
N VAL A 127 -12.79 -8.83 -21.91
CA VAL A 127 -13.64 -9.10 -23.07
C VAL A 127 -12.78 -9.69 -24.18
N HIS A 128 -13.24 -10.78 -24.77
CA HIS A 128 -12.59 -11.49 -25.87
C HIS A 128 -13.48 -11.50 -27.12
N GLU A 129 -12.89 -11.81 -28.26
CA GLU A 129 -13.55 -11.77 -29.59
C GLU A 129 -14.88 -12.51 -29.66
N ASN A 130 -15.01 -13.66 -28.97
CA ASN A 130 -16.20 -14.49 -29.01
C ASN A 130 -17.16 -14.26 -27.82
N ASP A 131 -16.92 -13.24 -26.99
CA ASP A 131 -17.85 -12.86 -25.92
C ASP A 131 -18.95 -11.93 -26.48
N GLU A 132 -20.17 -12.04 -25.96
CA GLU A 132 -21.21 -11.03 -26.21
C GLU A 132 -20.96 -9.85 -25.27
N PHE A 133 -20.63 -8.68 -25.84
CA PHE A 133 -20.40 -7.45 -25.08
C PHE A 133 -21.23 -6.30 -25.65
N SER A 134 -21.98 -5.62 -24.78
CA SER A 134 -22.71 -4.39 -25.08
C SER A 134 -22.34 -3.31 -24.06
N TRP A 135 -22.18 -2.09 -24.55
CA TRP A 135 -21.94 -0.91 -23.74
C TRP A 135 -22.85 0.20 -24.21
N ASP A 136 -23.76 0.59 -23.33
CA ASP A 136 -24.75 1.62 -23.56
C ASP A 136 -24.33 2.88 -22.80
N GLU A 137 -24.22 3.99 -23.53
CA GLU A 137 -24.05 5.34 -22.98
C GLU A 137 -25.39 6.10 -23.04
N GLY A 138 -25.62 7.02 -22.11
CA GLY A 138 -26.85 7.82 -22.07
C GLY A 138 -27.34 8.05 -20.65
N ASP A 139 -28.64 8.27 -20.50
CA ASP A 139 -29.29 8.56 -19.21
C ASP A 139 -29.21 7.38 -18.23
N GLU A 140 -29.14 6.14 -18.75
CA GLU A 140 -28.96 4.91 -17.96
C GLU A 140 -27.81 4.07 -18.53
N PRO A 141 -26.55 4.39 -18.19
CA PRO A 141 -25.39 3.66 -18.68
C PRO A 141 -25.40 2.21 -18.20
N HIS A 142 -25.17 1.27 -19.11
CA HIS A 142 -25.16 -0.16 -18.80
C HIS A 142 -24.05 -0.91 -19.52
N ILE A 143 -23.53 -1.95 -18.88
CA ILE A 143 -22.57 -2.90 -19.46
C ILE A 143 -23.16 -4.30 -19.41
N GLY A 144 -23.43 -4.87 -20.57
CA GLY A 144 -23.79 -6.27 -20.74
C GLY A 144 -22.56 -7.08 -21.17
N HIS A 145 -22.19 -8.11 -20.43
CA HIS A 145 -21.10 -9.00 -20.82
C HIS A 145 -21.46 -10.46 -20.54
N ARG A 146 -21.48 -11.30 -21.59
CA ARG A 146 -21.66 -12.74 -21.49
C ARG A 146 -20.48 -13.44 -22.15
N PRO A 147 -19.65 -14.15 -21.38
CA PRO A 147 -18.55 -14.93 -21.94
C PRO A 147 -19.04 -15.99 -22.93
N ALA A 148 -18.18 -16.35 -23.88
CA ALA A 148 -18.44 -17.50 -24.74
C ALA A 148 -18.77 -18.76 -23.93
N SER A 149 -19.57 -19.66 -24.51
CA SER A 149 -19.99 -20.90 -23.85
C SER A 149 -18.79 -21.73 -23.38
N LEU A 150 -18.94 -22.38 -22.22
CA LEU A 150 -17.94 -23.29 -21.66
C LEU A 150 -17.56 -24.36 -22.70
N GLY A 151 -16.26 -24.50 -22.95
CA GLY A 151 -15.72 -25.41 -23.96
C GLY A 151 -15.44 -24.76 -25.32
N THR A 152 -15.87 -23.51 -25.53
CA THR A 152 -15.55 -22.74 -26.73
C THR A 152 -14.33 -21.85 -26.48
N PRO A 153 -13.35 -21.79 -27.40
CA PRO A 153 -12.26 -20.81 -27.29
C PRO A 153 -12.82 -19.39 -27.30
N ARG A 154 -12.52 -18.59 -26.27
CA ARG A 154 -12.99 -17.19 -26.17
C ARG A 154 -12.36 -16.26 -27.21
N GLY A 155 -11.23 -16.65 -27.80
CA GLY A 155 -10.50 -15.86 -28.80
C GLY A 155 -9.47 -14.91 -28.16
N ALA A 156 -8.99 -13.94 -28.93
CA ALA A 156 -8.06 -12.94 -28.43
C ALA A 156 -8.73 -11.94 -27.48
N MET A 157 -7.95 -11.33 -26.58
CA MET A 157 -8.42 -10.22 -25.76
C MET A 157 -8.63 -8.98 -26.62
N ILE A 158 -9.81 -8.36 -26.54
CA ILE A 158 -10.16 -7.15 -27.28
C ILE A 158 -10.45 -5.95 -26.38
N GLY A 159 -10.68 -6.16 -25.08
CA GLY A 159 -10.97 -5.08 -24.17
C GLY A 159 -10.99 -5.49 -22.70
N THR A 160 -11.03 -4.50 -21.82
CA THR A 160 -11.11 -4.68 -20.37
C THR A 160 -12.01 -3.61 -19.77
N TYR A 161 -12.79 -3.97 -18.76
CA TYR A 161 -13.58 -3.00 -18.00
C TYR A 161 -13.59 -3.35 -16.51
N ALA A 162 -13.97 -2.38 -15.68
CA ALA A 162 -14.20 -2.58 -14.26
C ALA A 162 -15.50 -1.89 -13.84
N ILE A 163 -16.25 -2.55 -12.96
CA ILE A 163 -17.44 -1.98 -12.32
C ILE A 163 -17.23 -1.95 -10.81
N PHE A 164 -17.79 -0.92 -10.18
CA PHE A 164 -17.95 -0.82 -8.74
C PHE A 164 -19.40 -1.18 -8.44
N LYS A 165 -19.61 -2.22 -7.62
CA LYS A 165 -20.92 -2.64 -7.14
C LYS A 165 -21.02 -2.39 -5.65
#